data_AF-A0A3A8JP77-F1
#
_entry.id   AF-A0A3A8JP77-F1
#
_cell.length_a   1.000
_cell.length_b   1.000
_cell.length_c   1.000
_cell.angle_alpha   90.00
_cell.angle_beta   90.00
_cell.angle_gamma   90.00
#
_symmetry.space_group_name_H-M   'P 1'
#
loop_
_entity.id
_entity.type
_entity.pdbx_description
1 polymer ?
#
loop_
_entity_poly.entity_id
_entity_poly.type
_entity_poly.pdbx_seq_one_letter_code
_entity_poly.pdbx_strand_id
1 'polypeptide(L)'
;MPHVSLQVEARTAFLASNSVQALYEDPFWAARYGLPRARRFGDEDAVFHVRYLVQALDATRPAILEDYARWLRTLLVTRGMCSLHLDQHFEGLARALQAEGFGPDSLPHTYVQAAREALRYKEGPAHTLEEDSAAIISAVVRRTESPLPPGSRPRLEQEVRLQLSYLSDALALDRADLWDAHLQWYAGFWPQRGLAPLTLLQTLDALKAALTDEHPEALSLLARAPVSWEETHS
;
A
#
# COMPACT_ATOMS: atom_id res chain seq x y z
N MET A 1 6.82 9.73 -36.11
CA MET A 1 7.26 8.78 -35.07
C MET A 1 6.02 8.22 -34.42
N PRO A 2 5.89 6.90 -34.18
CA PRO A 2 4.74 6.38 -33.45
C PRO A 2 4.65 7.09 -32.10
N HIS A 3 3.45 7.57 -31.76
CA HIS A 3 3.18 8.24 -30.49
C HIS A 3 3.54 7.26 -29.35
N VAL A 4 4.23 7.72 -28.31
CA VAL A 4 4.69 6.84 -27.21
C VAL A 4 3.53 6.07 -26.56
N SER A 5 2.33 6.64 -26.57
CA SER A 5 1.10 5.97 -26.14
C SER A 5 0.78 4.69 -26.94
N LEU A 6 0.91 4.70 -28.27
CA LEU A 6 0.71 3.52 -29.12
C LEU A 6 1.73 2.42 -28.81
N GLN A 7 2.96 2.80 -28.45
CA GLN A 7 3.99 1.84 -28.06
C GLN A 7 3.68 1.19 -26.71
N VAL A 8 3.12 1.95 -25.76
CA VAL A 8 2.66 1.45 -24.46
C VAL A 8 1.41 0.59 -24.64
N GLU A 9 0.45 1.04 -25.45
CA GLU A 9 -0.81 0.34 -25.73
C GLU A 9 -0.55 -1.03 -26.37
N ALA A 10 0.33 -1.10 -27.37
CA ALA A 10 0.73 -2.36 -28.02
C ALA A 10 1.34 -3.38 -27.05
N ARG A 11 1.86 -2.93 -25.90
CA ARG A 11 2.48 -3.78 -24.85
C ARG A 11 1.57 -4.01 -23.66
N THR A 12 0.29 -3.60 -23.71
CA THR A 12 -0.62 -3.63 -22.56
C THR A 12 -0.66 -4.99 -21.85
N ALA A 13 -0.80 -6.08 -22.60
CA ALA A 13 -0.87 -7.41 -22.00
C ALA A 13 0.40 -7.78 -21.24
N PHE A 14 1.57 -7.43 -21.78
CA PHE A 14 2.86 -7.68 -21.15
C PHE A 14 3.06 -6.79 -19.92
N LEU A 15 2.81 -5.49 -20.04
CA LEU A 15 2.95 -4.52 -18.94
C LEU A 15 2.02 -4.87 -17.78
N ALA A 16 0.74 -5.14 -18.07
CA ALA A 16 -0.24 -5.51 -17.05
C ALA A 16 0.18 -6.80 -16.32
N SER A 17 0.45 -7.88 -17.07
CA SER A 17 0.82 -9.16 -16.47
C SER A 17 2.07 -9.06 -15.59
N ASN A 18 3.13 -8.40 -16.07
CA ASN A 18 4.39 -8.29 -15.32
C ASN A 18 4.30 -7.30 -14.15
N SER A 19 3.37 -6.33 -14.18
CA SER A 19 3.22 -5.37 -13.09
C SER A 19 2.72 -5.99 -11.78
N VAL A 20 2.03 -7.13 -11.83
CA VAL A 20 1.38 -7.72 -10.64
C VAL A 20 1.99 -9.03 -10.16
N GLN A 21 2.88 -9.67 -10.93
CA GLN A 21 3.41 -11.00 -10.55
C GLN A 21 4.05 -11.01 -9.15
N ALA A 22 4.91 -10.04 -8.87
CA ALA A 22 5.59 -9.94 -7.57
C ALA A 22 4.62 -9.64 -6.41
N LEU A 23 3.46 -9.02 -6.68
CA LEU A 23 2.46 -8.79 -5.64
C LEU A 23 1.90 -10.11 -5.14
N TYR A 24 1.61 -11.06 -6.01
CA TYR A 24 1.02 -12.35 -5.65
C TYR A 24 1.95 -13.26 -4.84
N GLU A 25 3.22 -12.88 -4.64
CA GLU A 25 4.13 -13.55 -3.70
C GLU A 25 3.81 -13.18 -2.25
N ASP A 26 3.17 -12.02 -2.00
CA ASP A 26 2.72 -11.65 -0.65
C ASP A 26 1.51 -12.52 -0.25
N PRO A 27 1.57 -13.28 0.86
CA PRO A 27 0.46 -14.09 1.34
C PRO A 27 -0.82 -13.29 1.62
N PHE A 28 -0.72 -11.97 1.80
CA PHE A 28 -1.85 -11.07 2.02
C PHE A 28 -2.94 -11.24 0.96
N TRP A 29 -2.59 -11.28 -0.32
CA TRP A 29 -3.59 -11.31 -1.40
C TRP A 29 -4.40 -12.60 -1.41
N ALA A 30 -3.72 -13.73 -1.21
CA ALA A 30 -4.36 -15.03 -1.13
C ALA A 30 -5.25 -15.14 0.13
N ALA A 31 -4.76 -14.68 1.27
CA ALA A 31 -5.51 -14.71 2.52
C ALA A 31 -6.72 -13.76 2.52
N ARG A 32 -6.59 -12.57 1.92
CA ARG A 32 -7.61 -11.53 1.97
C ARG A 32 -8.73 -11.77 0.97
N TYR A 33 -8.40 -12.19 -0.24
CA TYR A 33 -9.34 -12.26 -1.35
C TYR A 33 -9.55 -13.67 -1.91
N GLY A 34 -8.70 -14.63 -1.54
CA GLY A 34 -8.63 -15.94 -2.18
C GLY A 34 -7.87 -15.87 -3.50
N LEU A 35 -6.94 -16.80 -3.73
CA LEU A 35 -6.01 -16.75 -4.85
C LEU A 35 -6.67 -16.62 -6.25
N PRO A 36 -7.74 -17.36 -6.59
CA PRO A 36 -8.38 -17.22 -7.90
C PRO A 36 -8.97 -15.83 -8.13
N ARG A 37 -9.57 -15.25 -7.08
CA ARG A 37 -10.21 -13.94 -7.13
C ARG A 37 -9.17 -12.81 -7.12
N ALA A 38 -8.15 -12.93 -6.28
CA ALA A 38 -7.03 -12.01 -6.22
C ALA A 38 -6.36 -11.87 -7.59
N ARG A 39 -6.06 -13.00 -8.25
CA ARG A 39 -5.47 -13.01 -9.59
C ARG A 39 -6.39 -12.39 -10.63
N ARG A 40 -7.66 -12.83 -10.69
CA ARG A 40 -8.59 -12.30 -11.68
C ARG A 40 -8.73 -10.77 -11.60
N PHE A 41 -9.06 -10.24 -10.42
CA PHE A 41 -9.31 -8.81 -10.28
C PHE A 41 -8.02 -7.99 -10.27
N GLY A 42 -6.92 -8.52 -9.73
CA GLY A 42 -5.61 -7.87 -9.82
C GLY A 42 -5.10 -7.75 -11.26
N ASP A 43 -5.32 -8.79 -12.09
CA ASP A 43 -4.96 -8.77 -13.51
C ASP A 43 -5.88 -7.81 -14.30
N GLU A 44 -7.17 -7.76 -13.97
CA GLU A 44 -8.12 -6.79 -14.54
C GLU A 44 -7.71 -5.34 -14.18
N ASP A 45 -7.39 -5.05 -12.92
CA ASP A 45 -6.94 -3.73 -12.45
C ASP A 45 -5.62 -3.31 -13.12
N ALA A 46 -4.67 -4.23 -13.30
CA ALA A 46 -3.41 -3.97 -14.00
C ALA A 46 -3.63 -3.48 -15.45
N VAL A 47 -4.60 -4.06 -16.16
CA VAL A 47 -4.98 -3.60 -17.50
C VAL A 47 -5.57 -2.19 -17.44
N PHE A 48 -6.39 -1.88 -16.44
CA PHE A 48 -6.92 -0.52 -16.26
C PHE A 48 -5.82 0.50 -15.97
N HIS A 49 -4.82 0.18 -15.14
CA HIS A 49 -3.69 1.08 -14.89
C HIS A 49 -2.98 1.46 -16.19
N VAL A 50 -2.70 0.48 -17.06
CA VAL A 50 -2.07 0.74 -18.37
C VAL A 50 -2.99 1.56 -19.27
N ARG A 51 -4.30 1.28 -19.30
CA ARG A 51 -5.26 2.05 -20.11
C ARG A 51 -5.33 3.53 -19.70
N TYR A 52 -5.34 3.83 -18.39
CA TYR A 52 -5.32 5.21 -17.92
C TYR A 52 -3.97 5.89 -18.22
N LEU A 53 -2.87 5.14 -18.19
CA LEU A 53 -1.57 5.66 -18.62
C LEU A 53 -1.59 6.03 -20.12
N VAL A 54 -2.13 5.16 -20.98
CA VAL A 54 -2.27 5.43 -22.42
C VAL A 54 -3.12 6.68 -22.65
N GLN A 55 -4.28 6.79 -21.98
CA GLN A 55 -5.14 7.99 -22.07
C GLN A 55 -4.43 9.27 -21.62
N ALA A 56 -3.68 9.21 -20.51
CA ALA A 56 -2.89 10.33 -20.03
C ALA A 56 -1.83 10.75 -21.07
N LEU A 57 -1.14 9.79 -21.68
CA LEU A 57 -0.12 10.02 -22.71
C LEU A 57 -0.72 10.61 -23.99
N ASP A 58 -1.85 10.08 -24.47
CA ASP A 58 -2.57 10.59 -25.65
C ASP A 58 -3.03 12.04 -25.44
N ALA A 59 -3.55 12.34 -24.25
CA ALA A 59 -4.00 13.67 -23.91
C ALA A 59 -2.86 14.62 -23.50
N THR A 60 -1.60 14.14 -23.40
CA THR A 60 -0.46 14.88 -22.84
C THR A 60 -0.76 15.47 -21.45
N ARG A 61 -1.49 14.73 -20.62
CA ARG A 61 -2.00 15.19 -19.32
C ARG A 61 -1.76 14.14 -18.22
N PRO A 62 -0.71 14.28 -17.39
CA PRO A 62 -0.45 13.35 -16.28
C PRO A 62 -1.61 13.31 -15.27
N ALA A 63 -2.32 14.44 -15.09
CA ALA A 63 -3.48 14.57 -14.22
C ALA A 63 -4.56 13.50 -14.44
N ILE A 64 -4.71 12.95 -15.66
CA ILE A 64 -5.68 11.86 -15.91
C ILE A 64 -5.34 10.61 -15.09
N LEU A 65 -4.05 10.25 -14.99
CA LEU A 65 -3.63 9.10 -14.21
C LEU A 65 -3.59 9.41 -12.70
N GLU A 66 -3.24 10.65 -12.33
CA GLU A 66 -3.31 11.11 -10.94
C GLU A 66 -4.73 11.08 -10.38
N ASP A 67 -5.71 11.60 -11.13
CA ASP A 67 -7.12 11.61 -10.73
C ASP A 67 -7.66 10.19 -10.64
N TYR A 68 -7.27 9.31 -11.57
CA TYR A 68 -7.55 7.88 -11.49
C TYR A 68 -6.99 7.25 -10.21
N ALA A 69 -5.73 7.52 -9.86
CA ALA A 69 -5.11 6.98 -8.65
C ALA A 69 -5.84 7.45 -7.37
N ARG A 70 -6.18 8.75 -7.27
CA ARG A 70 -6.94 9.30 -6.13
C ARG A 70 -8.34 8.70 -6.04
N TRP A 71 -9.05 8.60 -7.16
CA TRP A 71 -10.36 7.97 -7.21
C TRP A 71 -10.28 6.50 -6.77
N LEU A 72 -9.34 5.74 -7.35
CA LEU A 72 -9.18 4.32 -7.08
C LEU A 72 -8.82 4.05 -5.62
N ARG A 73 -7.98 4.90 -5.00
CA ARG A 73 -7.69 4.84 -3.55
C ARG A 73 -8.97 4.82 -2.72
N THR A 74 -9.89 5.76 -2.95
CA THR A 74 -11.14 5.82 -2.18
C THR A 74 -11.99 4.55 -2.32
N LEU A 75 -11.97 3.95 -3.51
CA LEU A 75 -12.69 2.71 -3.80
C LEU A 75 -12.04 1.49 -3.14
N LEU A 76 -10.72 1.34 -3.23
CA LEU A 76 -10.01 0.14 -2.77
C LEU A 76 -9.79 0.12 -1.25
N VAL A 77 -9.64 1.29 -0.64
CA VAL A 77 -9.57 1.42 0.83
C VAL A 77 -10.81 0.83 1.49
N THR A 78 -12.00 1.14 0.96
CA THR A 78 -13.26 0.57 1.46
C THR A 78 -13.42 -0.94 1.20
N ARG A 79 -12.53 -1.54 0.39
CA ARG A 79 -12.47 -2.98 0.09
C ARG A 79 -11.33 -3.70 0.81
N GLY A 80 -10.72 -3.05 1.79
CA GLY A 80 -9.70 -3.63 2.65
C GLY A 80 -8.28 -3.62 2.09
N MET A 81 -8.02 -2.81 1.05
CA MET A 81 -6.66 -2.43 0.68
C MET A 81 -6.27 -1.13 1.40
N CYS A 82 -5.02 -0.71 1.24
CA CYS A 82 -4.56 0.60 1.68
C CYS A 82 -3.81 1.31 0.56
N SER A 83 -3.53 2.60 0.70
CA SER A 83 -2.80 3.41 -0.28
C SER A 83 -1.44 2.81 -0.64
N LEU A 84 -0.72 2.21 0.30
CA LEU A 84 0.54 1.53 0.03
C LEU A 84 0.37 0.33 -0.90
N HIS A 85 -0.72 -0.44 -0.77
CA HIS A 85 -0.98 -1.51 -1.72
C HIS A 85 -1.16 -0.96 -3.14
N LEU A 86 -1.92 0.13 -3.29
CA LEU A 86 -2.10 0.77 -4.60
C LEU A 86 -0.78 1.35 -5.15
N ASP A 87 0.05 1.96 -4.30
CA ASP A 87 1.39 2.40 -4.68
C ASP A 87 2.25 1.24 -5.20
N GLN A 88 2.18 0.07 -4.58
CA GLN A 88 2.91 -1.13 -5.01
C GLN A 88 2.46 -1.62 -6.39
N HIS A 89 1.17 -1.47 -6.75
CA HIS A 89 0.69 -1.74 -8.12
C HIS A 89 1.34 -0.79 -9.13
N PHE A 90 1.37 0.52 -8.84
CA PHE A 90 2.01 1.49 -9.72
C PHE A 90 3.53 1.29 -9.79
N GLU A 91 4.18 0.89 -8.69
CA GLU A 91 5.60 0.54 -8.69
C GLU A 91 5.88 -0.72 -9.53
N GLY A 92 4.99 -1.72 -9.49
CA GLY A 92 5.02 -2.86 -10.39
C GLY A 92 4.94 -2.44 -11.85
N LEU A 93 4.03 -1.52 -12.19
CA LEU A 93 3.90 -0.96 -13.53
C LEU A 93 5.15 -0.19 -13.95
N ALA A 94 5.73 0.61 -13.06
CA ALA A 94 6.97 1.35 -13.32
C ALA A 94 8.14 0.41 -13.66
N ARG A 95 8.27 -0.71 -12.93
CA ARG A 95 9.27 -1.76 -13.21
C ARG A 95 9.02 -2.46 -14.54
N ALA A 96 7.76 -2.80 -14.85
CA ALA A 96 7.39 -3.41 -16.12
C ALA A 96 7.68 -2.47 -17.32
N LEU A 97 7.41 -1.18 -17.16
CA LEU A 97 7.76 -0.15 -18.15
C LEU A 97 9.27 -0.07 -18.37
N GLN A 98 10.06 -0.06 -17.29
CA GLN A 98 11.51 -0.02 -17.38
C GLN A 98 12.08 -1.24 -18.12
N ALA A 99 11.54 -2.44 -17.89
CA ALA A 99 11.93 -3.66 -18.60
C ALA A 99 11.65 -3.57 -20.12
N GLU A 100 10.63 -2.81 -20.52
CA GLU A 100 10.27 -2.56 -21.92
C GLU A 100 10.99 -1.35 -22.55
N GLY A 101 11.98 -0.77 -21.85
CA GLY A 101 12.77 0.36 -22.34
C GLY A 101 12.19 1.74 -22.00
N PHE A 102 11.10 1.82 -21.24
CA PHE A 102 10.55 3.07 -20.71
C PHE A 102 11.15 3.35 -19.33
N GLY A 103 12.43 3.73 -19.31
CA GLY A 103 13.18 4.04 -18.09
C GLY A 103 12.74 5.36 -17.40
N PRO A 104 13.42 5.75 -16.31
CA PRO A 104 13.06 6.92 -15.49
C PRO A 104 12.86 8.24 -16.25
N ASP A 105 13.66 8.47 -17.30
CA ASP A 105 13.60 9.70 -18.11
C ASP A 105 12.49 9.67 -19.20
N SER A 106 11.70 8.60 -19.26
CA SER A 106 10.62 8.45 -20.24
C SER A 106 9.30 9.05 -19.73
N LEU A 107 8.49 9.58 -20.65
CA LEU A 107 7.15 10.09 -20.32
C LEU A 107 6.25 9.05 -19.62
N PRO A 108 6.16 7.77 -20.07
CA PRO A 108 5.35 6.78 -19.39
C PRO A 108 5.76 6.58 -17.93
N HIS A 109 7.06 6.49 -17.66
CA HIS A 109 7.57 6.34 -16.30
C HIS A 109 7.26 7.58 -15.45
N THR A 110 7.51 8.77 -15.99
CA THR A 110 7.19 10.05 -15.31
C THR A 110 5.72 10.14 -14.92
N TYR A 111 4.80 9.72 -15.80
CA TYR A 111 3.36 9.77 -15.51
C TYR A 111 2.96 8.78 -14.42
N VAL A 112 3.55 7.58 -14.40
CA VAL A 112 3.35 6.62 -13.29
C VAL A 112 3.88 7.19 -11.98
N GLN A 113 5.05 7.84 -11.97
CA GLN A 113 5.57 8.50 -10.76
C GLN A 113 4.65 9.63 -10.27
N ALA A 114 4.07 10.43 -11.19
CA ALA A 114 3.09 11.44 -10.82
C ALA A 114 1.85 10.83 -10.15
N ALA A 115 1.37 9.69 -10.64
CA ALA A 115 0.26 8.96 -10.04
C ALA A 115 0.58 8.42 -8.64
N ARG A 116 1.80 7.92 -8.43
CA ARG A 116 2.29 7.50 -7.11
C ARG A 116 2.35 8.67 -6.13
N GLU A 117 2.91 9.80 -6.57
CA GLU A 117 2.96 11.03 -5.76
C GLU A 117 1.56 11.59 -5.46
N ALA A 118 0.59 11.39 -6.35
CA ALA A 118 -0.80 11.78 -6.15
C ALA A 118 -1.53 10.95 -5.08
N LEU A 119 -0.99 9.79 -4.68
CA LEU A 119 -1.53 9.00 -3.56
C LEU A 119 -1.18 9.57 -2.19
N ARG A 120 -0.17 10.44 -2.09
CA ARG A 120 0.18 11.10 -0.83
C ARG A 120 -0.90 12.09 -0.42
N TYR A 121 -1.22 12.11 0.87
CA TYR A 121 -2.08 13.13 1.44
C TYR A 121 -1.35 14.48 1.43
N LYS A 122 -2.09 15.55 1.14
CA LYS A 122 -1.52 16.91 1.02
C LYS A 122 -1.81 17.80 2.23
N GLU A 123 -2.74 17.38 3.08
CA GLU A 123 -3.16 18.11 4.26
C GLU A 123 -3.83 17.18 5.28
N GLY A 124 -4.04 17.70 6.49
CA GLY A 124 -4.75 17.01 7.57
C GLY A 124 -3.92 15.95 8.31
N PRO A 125 -4.53 15.24 9.28
CA PRO A 125 -3.81 14.31 10.15
C PRO A 125 -3.09 13.18 9.41
N ALA A 126 -3.67 12.70 8.30
CA ALA A 126 -3.07 11.67 7.47
C ALA A 126 -1.78 12.14 6.79
N HIS A 127 -1.72 13.40 6.35
CA HIS A 127 -0.52 14.00 5.77
C HIS A 127 0.60 14.11 6.80
N THR A 128 0.31 14.67 7.98
CA THR A 128 1.29 14.77 9.08
C THR A 128 1.83 13.39 9.47
N LEU A 129 0.97 12.37 9.56
CA LEU A 129 1.39 10.99 9.82
C LEU A 129 2.30 10.42 8.72
N GLU A 130 2.02 10.74 7.44
CA GLU A 130 2.86 10.31 6.32
C GLU A 130 4.24 10.97 6.32
N GLU A 131 4.33 12.25 6.68
CA GLU A 131 5.61 12.98 6.77
C GLU A 131 6.54 12.37 7.82
N ASP A 132 5.99 11.99 8.98
CA ASP A 132 6.77 11.41 10.08
C ASP A 132 6.96 9.89 9.98
N SER A 133 6.35 9.24 8.98
CA SER A 133 6.32 7.79 8.83
C SER A 133 7.72 7.14 8.90
N ALA A 134 8.74 7.73 8.26
CA ALA A 134 10.10 7.19 8.27
C ALA A 134 10.71 7.17 9.68
N ALA A 135 10.50 8.23 10.48
CA ALA A 135 10.97 8.32 11.85
C ALA A 135 10.23 7.33 12.74
N ILE A 136 8.91 7.23 12.59
CA ILE A 136 8.05 6.29 13.32
C ILE A 136 8.48 4.85 13.02
N ILE A 137 8.63 4.47 11.75
CA ILE A 137 9.07 3.12 11.34
C ILE A 137 10.43 2.79 11.99
N SER A 138 11.39 3.71 11.92
CA SER A 138 12.71 3.53 12.52
C SER A 138 12.61 3.30 14.04
N ALA A 139 11.74 4.05 14.72
CA ALA A 139 11.53 3.91 16.16
C ALA A 139 10.86 2.58 16.52
N VAL A 140 9.83 2.15 15.78
CA VAL A 140 9.17 0.86 16.00
C VAL A 140 10.15 -0.30 15.79
N VAL A 141 10.87 -0.30 14.66
CA VAL A 141 11.83 -1.37 14.31
C VAL A 141 12.90 -1.52 15.38
N ARG A 142 13.52 -0.42 15.84
CA ARG A 142 14.53 -0.48 16.91
C ARG A 142 14.00 -1.12 18.20
N ARG A 143 12.71 -0.95 18.49
CA ARG A 143 12.08 -1.48 19.71
C ARG A 143 11.70 -2.96 19.59
N THR A 144 11.35 -3.42 18.39
CA THR A 144 10.75 -4.75 18.18
C THR A 144 11.62 -5.72 17.40
N GLU A 145 12.77 -5.31 16.86
CA GLU A 145 13.62 -6.19 16.05
C GLU A 145 14.45 -7.20 16.86
N SER A 146 14.78 -6.89 18.12
CA SER A 146 15.64 -7.74 18.95
C SER A 146 15.19 -9.22 19.09
N PRO A 147 13.90 -9.55 19.25
CA PRO A 147 13.45 -10.94 19.34
C PRO A 147 13.37 -11.64 17.97
N LEU A 148 13.56 -10.94 16.85
CA LEU A 148 13.33 -11.50 15.52
C LEU A 148 14.55 -12.24 14.97
N PRO A 149 14.33 -13.24 14.09
CA PRO A 149 15.43 -13.89 13.37
C PRO A 149 16.23 -12.89 12.51
N PRO A 150 17.54 -13.11 12.31
CA PRO A 150 18.35 -12.32 11.39
C PRO A 150 17.72 -12.20 10.00
N GLY A 151 17.79 -11.00 9.40
CA GLY A 151 17.18 -10.73 8.09
C GLY A 151 15.68 -10.43 8.11
N SER A 152 15.03 -10.42 9.28
CA SER A 152 13.59 -10.08 9.40
C SER A 152 13.30 -8.58 9.30
N ARG A 153 14.32 -7.73 9.43
CA ARG A 153 14.16 -6.27 9.45
C ARG A 153 13.40 -5.70 8.23
N PRO A 154 13.70 -6.06 6.96
CA PRO A 154 12.95 -5.52 5.83
C PRO A 154 11.46 -5.89 5.86
N ARG A 155 11.13 -7.10 6.33
CA ARG A 155 9.73 -7.53 6.50
C ARG A 155 9.05 -6.73 7.61
N LEU A 156 9.69 -6.57 8.76
CA LEU A 156 9.16 -5.75 9.84
C LEU A 156 8.93 -4.30 9.40
N GLU A 157 9.88 -3.68 8.70
CA GLU A 157 9.71 -2.34 8.13
C GLU A 157 8.50 -2.27 7.20
N GLN A 158 8.32 -3.28 6.34
CA GLN A 158 7.18 -3.37 5.44
C GLN A 158 5.85 -3.49 6.21
N GLU A 159 5.81 -4.27 7.30
CA GLU A 159 4.62 -4.36 8.13
C GLU A 159 4.25 -3.04 8.78
N VAL A 160 5.23 -2.33 9.34
CA VAL A 160 4.98 -1.03 9.98
C VAL A 160 4.50 0.00 8.95
N ARG A 161 5.10 0.01 7.75
CA ARG A 161 4.62 0.84 6.62
C ARG A 161 3.17 0.54 6.27
N LEU A 162 2.78 -0.74 6.23
CA LEU A 162 1.41 -1.14 5.95
C LEU A 162 0.43 -0.69 7.04
N GLN A 163 0.77 -0.88 8.32
CA GLN A 163 -0.08 -0.41 9.41
C GLN A 163 -0.28 1.11 9.38
N LEU A 164 0.80 1.86 9.13
CA LEU A 164 0.74 3.31 8.96
C LEU A 164 -0.14 3.70 7.77
N SER A 165 -0.03 3.02 6.63
CA SER A 165 -0.88 3.32 5.47
C SER A 165 -2.36 3.08 5.75
N TYR A 166 -2.74 1.99 6.42
CA TYR A 166 -4.13 1.76 6.83
C TYR A 166 -4.63 2.83 7.80
N LEU A 167 -3.77 3.28 8.72
CA LEU A 167 -4.09 4.33 9.67
C LEU A 167 -4.29 5.68 8.97
N SER A 168 -3.38 6.07 8.06
CA SER A 168 -3.50 7.28 7.24
C SER A 168 -4.78 7.27 6.40
N ASP A 169 -5.13 6.13 5.79
CA ASP A 169 -6.35 6.01 5.00
C ASP A 169 -7.63 6.17 5.84
N ALA A 170 -7.67 5.58 7.04
CA ALA A 170 -8.77 5.71 7.96
C ALA A 170 -8.93 7.15 8.46
N LEU A 171 -7.82 7.85 8.74
CA LEU A 171 -7.80 9.26 9.13
C LEU A 171 -8.31 10.15 8.00
N ALA A 172 -7.79 9.97 6.79
CA ALA A 172 -8.12 10.83 5.65
C ALA A 172 -9.58 10.71 5.20
N LEU A 173 -10.19 9.54 5.39
CA LEU A 173 -11.61 9.32 5.09
C LEU A 173 -12.54 9.62 6.27
N ASP A 174 -12.01 9.93 7.45
CA ASP A 174 -12.76 10.03 8.71
C ASP A 174 -13.60 8.77 8.99
N ARG A 175 -12.96 7.60 8.86
CA ARG A 175 -13.61 6.28 8.91
C ARG A 175 -12.87 5.31 9.82
N ALA A 176 -13.07 5.50 11.13
CA ALA A 176 -12.51 4.64 12.17
C ALA A 176 -12.90 3.15 12.02
N ASP A 177 -14.07 2.86 11.44
CA ASP A 177 -14.53 1.49 11.20
C ASP A 177 -13.67 0.74 10.18
N LEU A 178 -12.98 1.43 9.26
CA LEU A 178 -12.03 0.81 8.34
C LEU A 178 -10.79 0.30 9.07
N TRP A 179 -10.31 1.08 10.05
CA TRP A 179 -9.21 0.67 10.91
C TRP A 179 -9.60 -0.53 11.78
N ASP A 180 -10.78 -0.49 12.40
CA ASP A 180 -11.28 -1.60 13.21
C ASP A 180 -11.43 -2.89 12.40
N ALA A 181 -12.01 -2.80 11.19
CA ALA A 181 -12.19 -3.94 10.29
C ALA A 181 -10.85 -4.51 9.80
N HIS A 182 -9.86 -3.63 9.53
CA HIS A 182 -8.50 -4.05 9.22
C HIS A 182 -7.89 -4.82 10.38
N LEU A 183 -7.85 -4.26 11.60
CA LEU A 183 -7.26 -4.93 12.76
C LEU A 183 -7.91 -6.28 13.07
N GLN A 184 -9.25 -6.37 12.98
CA GLN A 184 -9.98 -7.60 13.21
C GLN A 184 -9.55 -8.71 12.25
N TRP A 185 -9.41 -8.39 10.96
CA TRP A 185 -8.96 -9.37 9.97
C TRP A 185 -7.46 -9.66 10.11
N TYR A 186 -6.65 -8.62 10.31
CA TYR A 186 -5.19 -8.71 10.30
C TYR A 186 -4.65 -9.50 11.49
N ALA A 187 -5.33 -9.49 12.63
CA ALA A 187 -4.95 -10.29 13.80
C ALA A 187 -4.88 -11.79 13.47
N GLY A 188 -5.86 -12.33 12.74
CA GLY A 188 -5.85 -13.72 12.30
C GLY A 188 -4.86 -14.01 11.18
N PHE A 189 -4.50 -12.99 10.39
CA PHE A 189 -3.52 -13.10 9.30
C PHE A 189 -2.06 -13.00 9.77
N TRP A 190 -1.79 -12.27 10.87
CA TRP A 190 -0.45 -11.97 11.37
C TRP A 190 0.52 -13.16 11.43
N PRO A 191 0.11 -14.37 11.88
CA PRO A 191 1.02 -15.52 11.91
C PRO A 191 1.65 -15.86 10.55
N GLN A 192 0.98 -15.53 9.44
CA GLN A 192 1.47 -15.77 8.08
C GLN A 192 2.58 -14.79 7.64
N ARG A 193 2.83 -13.72 8.40
CA ARG A 193 3.91 -12.76 8.11
C ARG A 193 5.30 -13.28 8.45
N GLY A 194 5.39 -14.38 9.21
CA GLY A 194 6.68 -14.99 9.56
C GLY A 194 7.56 -14.10 10.44
N LEU A 195 6.93 -13.29 11.30
CA LEU A 195 7.58 -12.40 12.28
C LEU A 195 7.51 -12.95 13.72
N ALA A 196 7.18 -14.23 13.90
CA ALA A 196 7.23 -14.84 15.23
C ALA A 196 8.64 -14.69 15.85
N PRO A 197 8.75 -14.40 17.16
CA PRO A 197 7.66 -14.39 18.15
C PRO A 197 6.94 -13.04 18.31
N LEU A 198 7.25 -12.02 17.50
CA LEU A 198 6.59 -10.72 17.59
C LEU A 198 5.10 -10.86 17.27
N THR A 199 4.23 -10.33 18.12
CA THR A 199 2.78 -10.31 17.90
C THR A 199 2.31 -9.02 17.24
N LEU A 200 1.11 -9.04 16.65
CA LEU A 200 0.48 -7.82 16.14
C LEU A 200 0.31 -6.79 17.26
N LEU A 201 -0.15 -7.20 18.44
CA LEU A 201 -0.34 -6.31 19.58
C LEU A 201 0.97 -5.62 20.00
N GLN A 202 2.07 -6.36 20.11
CA GLN A 202 3.39 -5.78 20.40
C GLN A 202 3.83 -4.77 19.32
N THR A 203 3.48 -5.00 18.06
CA THR A 203 3.75 -4.07 16.96
C THR A 203 2.90 -2.80 17.09
N LEU A 204 1.62 -2.93 17.43
CA LEU A 204 0.70 -1.80 17.64
C LEU A 204 1.08 -0.99 18.88
N ASP A 205 1.49 -1.63 19.97
CA ASP A 205 2.00 -0.96 21.17
C ASP A 205 3.28 -0.18 20.88
N ALA A 206 4.20 -0.79 20.12
CA ALA A 206 5.41 -0.10 19.68
C ALA A 206 5.09 1.09 18.77
N LEU A 207 4.10 0.96 17.87
CA LEU A 207 3.62 2.03 17.01
C LEU A 207 3.01 3.17 17.83
N LYS A 208 2.10 2.86 18.75
CA LYS A 208 1.49 3.83 19.68
C LYS A 208 2.55 4.58 20.47
N ALA A 209 3.57 3.88 20.97
CA ALA A 209 4.64 4.49 21.74
C ALA A 209 5.71 5.20 20.89
N ALA A 210 5.65 5.09 19.56
CA ALA A 210 6.48 5.83 18.62
C ALA A 210 5.78 7.10 18.10
N LEU A 211 4.45 7.17 18.17
CA LEU A 211 3.69 8.38 17.91
C LEU A 211 3.86 9.38 19.05
N THR A 212 4.10 10.64 18.69
CA THR A 212 4.18 11.78 19.62
C THR A 212 2.80 12.41 19.82
N ASP A 213 2.72 13.39 20.73
CA ASP A 213 1.52 14.21 20.93
C ASP A 213 1.10 15.02 19.68
N GLU A 214 1.93 15.04 18.63
CA GLU A 214 1.66 15.66 17.33
C GLU A 214 0.69 14.83 16.45
N HIS A 215 0.37 13.59 16.87
CA HIS A 215 -0.58 12.72 16.15
C HIS A 215 -1.78 12.28 17.01
N PRO A 216 -2.56 13.20 17.59
CA PRO A 216 -3.62 12.85 18.54
C PRO A 216 -4.74 12.00 17.92
N GLU A 217 -5.11 12.23 16.66
CA GLU A 217 -6.13 11.44 15.96
C GLU A 217 -5.64 10.02 15.67
N ALA A 218 -4.37 9.87 15.26
CA ALA A 218 -3.75 8.56 15.05
C ALA A 218 -3.68 7.76 16.37
N LEU A 219 -3.30 8.43 17.47
CA LEU A 219 -3.30 7.84 18.81
C LEU A 219 -4.71 7.43 19.24
N SER A 220 -5.73 8.23 18.92
CA SER A 220 -7.13 7.91 19.20
C SER A 220 -7.59 6.65 18.47
N LEU A 221 -7.29 6.53 17.18
CA LEU A 221 -7.60 5.32 16.40
C LEU A 221 -6.83 4.09 16.90
N LEU A 222 -5.54 4.23 17.21
CA LEU A 222 -4.75 3.14 17.79
C LEU A 222 -5.24 2.72 19.17
N ALA A 223 -5.82 3.61 19.96
CA ALA A 223 -6.40 3.26 21.26
C ALA A 223 -7.66 2.38 21.13
N ARG A 224 -8.29 2.33 19.94
CA ARG A 224 -9.36 1.38 19.61
C ARG A 224 -8.83 -0.01 19.36
N ALA A 225 -7.50 -0.19 19.29
CA ALA A 225 -6.90 -1.50 19.14
C ALA A 225 -7.37 -2.40 20.29
N PRO A 226 -7.97 -3.55 19.99
CA PRO A 226 -8.55 -4.44 20.97
C PRO A 226 -7.52 -4.91 22.01
N VAL A 227 -7.88 -4.73 23.29
CA VAL A 227 -7.01 -4.87 24.48
C VAL A 227 -6.76 -6.33 24.86
N SER A 228 -7.56 -7.27 24.34
CA SER A 228 -7.48 -8.70 24.65
C SER A 228 -8.02 -9.49 23.45
N TRP A 229 -7.13 -10.04 22.61
CA TRP A 229 -7.50 -11.07 21.62
C TRP A 229 -7.10 -12.48 22.08
N GLU A 230 -6.32 -12.61 23.16
CA GLU A 230 -5.96 -13.91 23.73
C GLU A 230 -7.17 -14.63 24.34
N GLU A 231 -8.25 -13.91 24.70
CA GLU A 231 -9.44 -14.50 25.33
C GLU A 231 -10.55 -14.95 24.37
N THR A 232 -10.47 -14.66 23.07
CA THR A 232 -11.56 -15.00 22.11
C THR A 232 -11.30 -16.24 21.26
N HIS A 233 -10.14 -16.88 21.40
CA HIS A 233 -9.79 -18.10 20.65
C HIS A 233 -9.06 -19.16 21.51
N SER A 234 -9.55 -19.38 22.74
CA SER A 234 -9.30 -20.64 23.48
C SER A 234 -10.23 -21.76 23.01
#